data_AF-A0A4R0FKN4-F1
#
_entry.id   AF-A0A4R0FKN4-F1
#
_cell.length_a   1.000
_cell.length_b   1.000
_cell.length_c   1.000
_cell.angle_alpha   90.00
_cell.angle_beta   90.00
_cell.angle_gamma   90.00
#
_symmetry.space_group_name_H-M   'P 1'
#
loop_
_entity.id
_entity.type
_entity.pdbx_description
1 polymer ?
#
loop_
_entity_poly.entity_id
_entity_poly.type
_entity_poly.pdbx_seq_one_letter_code
_entity_poly.pdbx_strand_id
1 'polypeptide(L)'
;MKTLICLAGIILLTGCSLSTSRDVKHAEKMLSYFKCNKIESTQMTHSSITSFHEQSLASSRQKAESYVQSYKEGEKLFDVPLTDVIKEQYGIYQEACQYLGGISPPANK
;
A
#
# COMPACT_ATOMS: atom_id res chain seq x y z
N MET A 1 -7.94 -51.72 -32.18
CA MET A 1 -6.79 -50.96 -31.64
C MET A 1 -7.30 -49.59 -31.24
N LYS A 2 -7.31 -49.27 -29.93
CA LYS A 2 -7.85 -48.01 -29.38
C LYS A 2 -6.67 -47.16 -28.91
N THR A 3 -6.40 -46.06 -29.60
CA THR A 3 -5.32 -45.12 -29.26
C THR A 3 -5.74 -44.29 -28.04
N LEU A 4 -5.09 -44.55 -26.90
CA LEU A 4 -5.17 -43.70 -25.71
C LEU A 4 -4.30 -42.46 -25.94
N ILE A 5 -4.94 -41.35 -26.29
CA ILE A 5 -4.28 -40.04 -26.35
C ILE A 5 -4.09 -39.58 -24.91
N CYS A 6 -2.88 -39.73 -24.38
CA CYS A 6 -2.45 -39.11 -23.14
C CYS A 6 -2.35 -37.60 -23.36
N LEU A 7 -3.42 -36.87 -23.02
CA LEU A 7 -3.40 -35.42 -22.89
C LEU A 7 -2.61 -35.08 -21.61
N ALA A 8 -1.29 -35.05 -21.71
CA ALA A 8 -0.43 -34.43 -20.73
C ALA A 8 -0.67 -32.92 -20.80
N GLY A 9 -1.64 -32.44 -20.00
CA GLY A 9 -1.88 -31.02 -19.82
C GLY A 9 -0.61 -30.38 -19.28
N ILE A 10 0.01 -29.52 -20.08
CA ILE A 10 1.10 -28.65 -19.66
C ILE A 10 0.48 -27.66 -18.66
N ILE A 11 0.48 -28.01 -17.37
CA ILE A 11 0.22 -27.06 -16.30
C ILE A 11 1.48 -26.19 -16.25
N LEU A 12 1.51 -25.15 -17.09
CA LEU A 12 2.52 -24.11 -17.00
C LEU A 12 2.42 -23.50 -15.61
N LEU A 13 3.51 -23.63 -14.85
CA LEU A 13 3.70 -23.10 -13.50
C LEU A 13 3.55 -21.57 -13.49
N THR A 14 2.33 -21.06 -13.38
CA THR A 14 2.04 -19.65 -13.05
C THR A 14 2.22 -19.38 -11.56
N GLY A 15 3.36 -19.83 -11.00
CA GLY A 15 3.67 -19.72 -9.57
C GLY A 15 3.98 -18.29 -9.10
N CYS A 16 4.43 -17.41 -10.00
CA CYS A 16 4.74 -16.02 -9.66
C CYS A 16 3.50 -15.11 -9.64
N SER A 17 2.55 -15.30 -10.57
CA SER A 17 1.38 -14.41 -10.74
C SER A 17 0.37 -14.50 -9.59
N LEU A 18 0.25 -15.69 -8.97
CA LEU A 18 -0.67 -15.90 -7.84
C LEU A 18 -0.19 -15.21 -6.56
N SER A 19 1.13 -15.23 -6.31
CA SER A 19 1.73 -14.60 -5.13
C SER A 19 1.72 -13.07 -5.24
N THR A 20 2.05 -12.52 -6.41
CA THR A 20 1.97 -11.06 -6.65
C THR A 20 0.52 -10.56 -6.56
N SER A 21 -0.44 -11.30 -7.11
CA SER A 21 -1.86 -10.92 -7.03
C SER A 21 -2.38 -10.86 -5.58
N ARG A 22 -1.94 -11.76 -4.71
CA ARG A 22 -2.32 -11.75 -3.28
C ARG A 22 -1.70 -10.57 -2.55
N ASP A 23 -0.43 -10.29 -2.81
CA ASP A 23 0.30 -9.17 -2.21
C ASP A 23 -0.34 -7.82 -2.62
N VAL A 24 -0.68 -7.64 -3.90
CA VAL A 24 -1.40 -6.45 -4.38
C VAL A 24 -2.74 -6.27 -3.67
N LYS A 25 -3.53 -7.34 -3.50
CA LYS A 25 -4.81 -7.25 -2.76
C LYS A 25 -4.64 -6.86 -1.30
N HIS A 26 -3.58 -7.34 -0.64
CA HIS A 26 -3.29 -6.96 0.74
C HIS A 26 -2.86 -5.50 0.84
N ALA A 27 -2.00 -5.05 -0.06
CA ALA A 27 -1.59 -3.66 -0.18
C ALA A 27 -2.79 -2.72 -0.45
N GLU A 28 -3.70 -3.08 -1.37
CA GLU A 28 -4.95 -2.35 -1.63
C GLU A 28 -5.83 -2.27 -0.38
N LYS A 29 -6.00 -3.38 0.34
CA LYS A 29 -6.75 -3.39 1.60
C LYS A 29 -6.12 -2.44 2.62
N MET A 30 -4.78 -2.41 2.70
CA MET A 30 -4.07 -1.56 3.65
C MET A 30 -4.27 -0.06 3.36
N LEU A 31 -4.41 0.35 2.09
CA LEU A 31 -4.74 1.74 1.73
C LEU A 31 -6.03 2.25 2.41
N SER A 32 -6.98 1.35 2.70
CA SER A 32 -8.22 1.73 3.40
C SER A 32 -7.98 2.28 4.82
N TYR A 33 -6.80 2.04 5.38
CA TYR A 33 -6.39 2.53 6.71
C TYR A 33 -5.75 3.93 6.68
N PHE A 34 -5.41 4.47 5.51
CA PHE A 34 -4.85 5.83 5.33
C PHE A 34 -5.93 6.89 5.50
N LYS A 35 -6.46 6.97 6.72
CA LYS A 35 -7.50 7.90 7.14
C LYS A 35 -7.04 8.60 8.41
N CYS A 36 -6.69 9.86 8.27
CA CYS A 36 -6.41 10.75 9.36
C CYS A 36 -7.61 11.68 9.53
N ASN A 37 -8.23 11.63 10.71
CA ASN A 37 -9.38 12.45 11.04
C ASN A 37 -9.00 13.48 12.11
N LYS A 38 -9.82 14.53 12.24
CA LYS A 38 -9.70 15.56 13.29
C LYS A 38 -8.41 16.40 13.21
N ILE A 39 -7.89 16.64 12.00
CA ILE A 39 -6.88 17.69 11.82
C ILE A 39 -7.62 19.03 11.71
N GLU A 40 -7.41 19.93 12.66
CA GLU A 40 -7.89 21.31 12.57
C GLU A 40 -6.80 22.22 11.97
N SER A 41 -6.49 22.00 10.69
CA SER A 41 -5.38 22.69 10.01
C SER A 41 -5.50 24.22 10.06
N THR A 42 -6.72 24.76 10.05
CA THR A 42 -6.99 26.20 10.11
C THR A 42 -6.65 26.85 11.45
N GLN A 43 -6.51 26.06 12.52
CA GLN A 43 -6.13 26.54 13.86
C GLN A 43 -4.66 26.21 14.19
N MET A 44 -3.95 25.53 13.30
CA MET A 44 -2.56 25.17 13.52
C MET A 44 -1.65 26.38 13.30
N THR A 45 -0.67 26.55 14.17
CA THR A 45 0.42 27.49 13.92
C THR A 45 1.23 26.97 12.72
N HIS A 46 1.17 27.68 11.60
CA HIS A 46 1.96 27.35 10.40
C HIS A 46 3.44 27.64 10.65
N SER A 47 4.13 26.60 11.12
CA SER A 47 5.58 26.54 11.27
C SER A 47 6.16 25.62 10.19
N SER A 48 7.47 25.70 9.96
CA SER A 48 8.18 24.76 9.07
C SER A 48 7.96 23.30 9.48
N ILE A 49 7.82 23.03 10.78
CA ILE A 49 7.57 21.68 11.29
C ILE A 49 6.15 21.23 10.96
N THR A 50 5.15 22.10 11.16
CA THR A 50 3.76 21.80 10.78
C THR A 50 3.65 21.51 9.29
N SER A 51 4.23 22.37 8.44
CA SER A 51 4.23 22.17 6.99
C SER A 51 4.96 20.89 6.56
N PHE A 52 6.05 20.52 7.24
CA PHE A 52 6.73 19.25 7.02
C PHE A 52 5.82 18.04 7.28
N HIS A 53 5.07 18.04 8.37
CA HIS A 53 4.15 16.95 8.67
C HIS A 53 2.91 16.95 7.77
N GLU A 54 2.38 18.12 7.38
CA GLU A 54 1.31 18.21 6.38
C GLU A 54 1.75 17.59 5.04
N GLN A 55 2.96 17.94 4.58
CA GLN A 55 3.53 17.37 3.38
C GLN A 55 3.82 15.87 3.54
N SER A 56 4.32 15.43 4.69
CA SER A 56 4.59 14.01 4.97
C SER A 56 3.29 13.19 4.98
N LEU A 57 2.21 13.73 5.55
CA LEU A 57 0.89 13.11 5.55
C LEU A 57 0.35 12.93 4.12
N ALA A 58 0.39 13.99 3.31
CA ALA A 58 -0.10 13.94 1.93
C ALA A 58 0.76 13.02 1.06
N SER A 59 2.09 13.18 1.12
CA SER A 59 3.01 12.47 0.25
C SER A 59 3.12 10.97 0.55
N SER A 60 3.07 10.56 1.82
CA SER A 60 3.07 9.13 2.21
C SER A 60 1.86 8.40 1.66
N ARG A 61 0.67 9.00 1.75
CA ARG A 61 -0.55 8.46 1.15
C ARG A 61 -0.45 8.38 -0.38
N GLN A 62 -0.04 9.47 -1.02
CA GLN A 62 0.07 9.51 -2.49
C GLN A 62 1.07 8.47 -3.01
N LYS A 63 2.21 8.29 -2.34
CA LYS A 63 3.20 7.25 -2.68
C LYS A 63 2.59 5.86 -2.55
N ALA A 64 1.90 5.57 -1.44
CA ALA A 64 1.25 4.29 -1.22
C ALA A 64 0.22 3.97 -2.33
N GLU A 65 -0.64 4.93 -2.68
CA GLU A 65 -1.61 4.81 -3.77
C GLU A 65 -0.91 4.57 -5.13
N SER A 66 0.16 5.32 -5.42
CA SER A 66 0.94 5.17 -6.64
C SER A 66 1.61 3.80 -6.75
N TYR A 67 2.21 3.29 -5.68
CA TYR A 67 2.89 1.98 -5.71
C TYR A 67 1.91 0.84 -5.95
N VAL A 68 0.75 0.89 -5.31
CA VAL A 68 -0.33 -0.08 -5.56
C VAL A 68 -0.76 -0.04 -7.02
N GLN A 69 -0.92 1.15 -7.60
CA GLN A 69 -1.33 1.28 -9.00
C GLN A 69 -0.28 0.71 -9.96
N SER A 70 1.01 1.02 -9.78
CA SER A 70 2.09 0.46 -10.62
C SER A 70 2.09 -1.07 -10.59
N TYR A 71 1.91 -1.70 -9.43
CA TYR A 71 1.88 -3.17 -9.36
C TYR A 71 0.62 -3.78 -9.99
N LYS A 72 -0.53 -3.07 -9.99
CA LYS A 72 -1.73 -3.49 -10.72
C LYS A 72 -1.52 -3.45 -12.23
N GLU A 73 -0.66 -2.55 -12.69
CA GLU A 73 -0.24 -2.42 -14.09
C GLU A 73 0.88 -3.40 -14.47
N GLY A 74 1.38 -4.19 -13.51
CA GLY A 74 2.42 -5.19 -13.72
C GLY A 74 3.84 -4.64 -13.56
N GLU A 75 4.00 -3.40 -13.13
CA GLU A 75 5.29 -2.78 -12.87
C GLU A 75 5.77 -3.10 -11.45
N LYS A 76 6.78 -3.98 -11.36
CA LYS A 76 7.47 -4.28 -10.10
C LYS A 76 8.50 -3.18 -9.81
N LEU A 77 8.30 -2.44 -8.72
CA LEU A 77 9.18 -1.33 -8.32
C LEU A 77 10.19 -1.70 -7.22
N PHE A 78 9.91 -2.74 -6.43
CA PHE A 78 10.69 -3.09 -5.23
C PHE A 78 11.00 -4.58 -5.17
N ASP A 79 12.16 -4.93 -4.62
CA ASP A 79 12.57 -6.32 -4.40
C ASP A 79 12.02 -6.96 -3.11
N VAL A 80 11.21 -6.21 -2.37
CA VAL A 80 10.44 -6.66 -1.20
C VAL A 80 8.94 -6.71 -1.53
N PRO A 81 8.11 -7.43 -0.74
CA PRO A 81 6.67 -7.42 -0.91
C PRO A 81 6.10 -5.98 -0.90
N LEU A 82 5.16 -5.71 -1.81
CA LEU A 82 4.49 -4.41 -1.88
C LEU A 82 3.81 -4.07 -0.56
N THR A 83 3.18 -5.05 0.10
CA THR A 83 2.53 -4.84 1.40
C THR A 83 3.49 -4.27 2.45
N ASP A 84 4.75 -4.68 2.44
CA ASP A 84 5.76 -4.18 3.39
C ASP A 84 6.13 -2.72 3.11
N VAL A 85 6.20 -2.34 1.83
CA VAL A 85 6.41 -0.93 1.42
C VAL A 85 5.22 -0.06 1.80
N ILE A 86 3.98 -0.53 1.59
CA ILE A 86 2.77 0.19 1.99
C ILE A 86 2.72 0.34 3.52
N LYS A 87 3.17 -0.67 4.26
CA LYS A 87 3.28 -0.60 5.72
C LYS A 87 4.26 0.46 6.20
N GLU A 88 5.39 0.61 5.52
CA GLU A 88 6.35 1.69 5.81
C GLU A 88 5.74 3.06 5.54
N GLN A 89 5.09 3.25 4.39
CA GLN A 89 4.39 4.52 4.09
C GLN A 89 3.27 4.80 5.10
N TYR A 90 2.60 3.76 5.59
CA TYR A 90 1.57 3.90 6.61
C TYR A 90 2.14 4.36 7.96
N GLY A 91 3.34 3.90 8.34
CA GLY A 91 4.03 4.38 9.53
C GLY A 91 4.30 5.88 9.47
N ILE A 92 4.84 6.37 8.34
CA ILE A 92 5.08 7.80 8.09
C ILE A 92 3.76 8.59 8.15
N TYR A 93 2.70 8.04 7.52
CA TYR A 93 1.37 8.63 7.54
C TYR A 93 0.82 8.76 8.96
N GLN A 94 0.95 7.73 9.80
CA GLN A 94 0.48 7.73 11.18
C GLN A 94 1.25 8.74 12.04
N GLU A 95 2.57 8.79 11.91
CA GLU A 95 3.40 9.75 12.64
C GLU A 95 3.03 11.19 12.29
N ALA A 96 2.92 11.50 10.99
CA ALA A 96 2.49 12.81 10.52
C ALA A 96 1.06 13.14 10.99
N CYS A 97 0.14 12.18 10.91
CA CYS A 97 -1.23 12.35 11.38
C CYS A 97 -1.29 12.70 12.87
N GLN A 98 -0.55 11.96 13.70
CA GLN A 98 -0.51 12.18 15.14
C GLN A 98 0.13 13.53 15.50
N TYR A 99 1.22 13.91 14.81
CA TYR A 99 1.85 15.21 15.02
C TYR A 99 0.88 16.37 14.74
N LEU A 100 0.07 16.23 13.70
CA LEU A 100 -0.94 17.23 13.32
C LEU A 100 -2.19 17.21 14.22
N GLY A 101 -2.18 16.44 15.32
CA GLY A 101 -3.31 16.30 16.25
C GLY A 101 -4.42 15.37 15.75
N GLY A 102 -4.20 14.69 14.63
CA GLY A 102 -5.15 13.76 14.04
C GLY A 102 -5.16 12.38 14.70
N ILE A 103 -6.26 11.65 14.49
CA ILE A 103 -6.42 10.27 14.94
C ILE A 103 -6.48 9.35 13.72
N SER A 104 -5.53 8.43 13.63
CA SER A 104 -5.53 7.32 12.69
C SER A 104 -6.11 6.06 13.34
N PRO A 105 -6.96 5.27 12.65
CA PRO A 105 -7.31 3.93 13.12
C PRO A 105 -6.05 3.09 13.36
N PRO A 106 -6.00 2.17 14.33
CA PRO A 106 -4.92 1.20 14.37
C PRO A 106 -4.99 0.31 13.11
N ALA A 107 -3.85 0.08 12.46
CA ALA A 107 -3.74 -1.06 11.54
C ALA A 107 -3.99 -2.32 12.39
N ASN A 108 -5.16 -2.94 12.25
CA ASN A 108 -5.51 -4.13 13.01
C ASN A 108 -4.38 -5.17 12.86
N LYS A 109 -3.90 -5.67 14.02
CA LYS A 109 -2.88 -6.70 14.15
C LYS A 109 -3.23 -7.97 13.39
#